data_AF-A0A522B2F1-F1
#
_entry.id   AF-A0A522B2F1-F1
#
_cell.length_a   1.000
_cell.length_b   1.000
_cell.length_c   1.000
_cell.angle_alpha   90.00
_cell.angle_beta   90.00
_cell.angle_gamma   90.00
#
_symmetry.space_group_name_H-M   'P 1'
#
loop_
_entity.id
_entity.type
_entity.pdbx_description
1 polymer ?
#
loop_
_entity_poly.entity_id
_entity_poly.type
_entity_poly.pdbx_seq_one_letter_code
_entity_poly.pdbx_strand_id
1 'polypeptide(L)'
;MRSGTIVDQTTIRVAVGEFVATEQQGLARAPAVTQESAAQTGLAKLTELNGTINGLVLSDAHFAPRLMTLSDAAGSPIYASTEPADDWIFVFTAPPQNGFTSVRGVVVIDAATGRISSAQILQSN
;
A
#
# COMPACT_ATOMS: atom_id res chain seq x y z
N MET A 1 -17.13 -25.93 -22.73
CA MET A 1 -17.70 -25.08 -21.66
C MET A 1 -16.53 -24.51 -20.87
N ARG A 2 -16.17 -23.24 -21.10
CA ARG A 2 -15.15 -22.56 -20.28
C ARG A 2 -15.91 -21.85 -19.16
N SER A 3 -16.00 -22.46 -17.98
CA SER A 3 -16.40 -21.75 -16.76
C SER A 3 -15.29 -20.75 -16.45
N GLY A 4 -15.44 -19.52 -16.95
CA GLY A 4 -14.70 -18.39 -16.41
C GLY A 4 -15.35 -18.05 -15.09
N THR A 5 -14.73 -18.40 -13.98
CA THR A 5 -15.09 -17.86 -12.67
C THR A 5 -14.92 -16.35 -12.78
N ILE A 6 -16.03 -15.61 -12.84
CA ILE A 6 -15.99 -14.16 -12.68
C ILE A 6 -15.64 -13.94 -11.22
N VAL A 7 -14.37 -13.67 -10.94
CA VAL A 7 -13.97 -13.14 -9.65
C VAL A 7 -14.49 -11.70 -9.63
N ASP A 8 -15.52 -11.44 -8.83
CA ASP A 8 -16.04 -10.09 -8.66
C ASP A 8 -14.98 -9.26 -7.90
N GLN A 9 -14.45 -8.24 -8.57
CA GLN A 9 -13.34 -7.42 -8.09
C GLN A 9 -13.79 -5.97 -7.96
N THR A 10 -13.43 -5.34 -6.85
CA THR A 10 -13.69 -3.92 -6.61
C THR A 10 -12.39 -3.15 -6.76
N THR A 11 -12.42 -2.08 -7.56
CA THR A 11 -11.29 -1.16 -7.72
C THR A 11 -11.48 0.07 -6.85
N ILE A 12 -10.50 0.36 -6.00
CA ILE A 12 -10.51 1.47 -5.04
C ILE A 12 -9.34 2.41 -5.32
N ARG A 13 -9.57 3.71 -5.09
CA ARG A 13 -8.56 4.76 -5.20
C ARG A 13 -8.03 5.09 -3.82
N VAL A 14 -6.71 4.99 -3.64
CA VAL A 14 -5.99 5.34 -2.41
C VAL A 14 -5.17 6.62 -2.66
N ALA A 15 -5.01 7.44 -1.64
CA ALA A 15 -4.35 8.75 -1.67
C ALA A 15 -4.87 9.62 -2.83
N VAL A 16 -6.18 9.91 -2.84
CA VAL A 16 -6.82 10.75 -3.88
C VAL A 16 -6.62 10.21 -5.31
N GLY A 17 -6.48 8.89 -5.46
CA GLY A 17 -6.35 8.22 -6.76
C GLY A 17 -4.93 8.16 -7.30
N GLU A 18 -3.94 8.46 -6.47
CA GLU A 18 -2.53 8.24 -6.79
C GLU A 18 -2.17 6.75 -6.85
N PHE A 19 -2.94 5.92 -6.14
CA PHE A 19 -2.82 4.48 -6.19
C PHE A 19 -4.17 3.84 -6.47
N VAL A 20 -4.11 2.72 -7.18
CA VAL A 20 -5.28 1.91 -7.53
C VAL A 20 -5.11 0.55 -6.87
N ALA A 21 -5.97 0.28 -5.89
CA ALA A 21 -6.07 -1.02 -5.24
C ALA A 21 -7.18 -1.84 -5.90
N THR A 22 -6.96 -3.13 -6.06
CA THR A 22 -8.01 -4.06 -6.48
C THR A 22 -8.20 -5.10 -5.39
N GLU A 23 -9.45 -5.22 -4.95
CA GLU A 23 -9.88 -6.10 -3.88
C GLU A 23 -10.78 -7.19 -4.47
N GLN A 24 -10.65 -8.41 -3.96
CA GLN A 24 -11.62 -9.45 -4.28
C GLN A 24 -12.81 -9.33 -3.34
N GLN A 25 -14.04 -9.27 -3.88
CA GLN A 25 -15.23 -9.26 -3.04
C GLN A 25 -15.27 -10.46 -2.09
N GLY A 26 -15.64 -10.21 -0.85
CA GLY A 26 -15.78 -11.24 0.17
C GLY A 26 -15.87 -10.65 1.58
N LEU A 27 -15.91 -11.54 2.57
CA LEU A 27 -15.94 -11.14 3.96
C LEU A 27 -14.57 -10.60 4.38
N ALA A 28 -14.50 -9.31 4.70
CA ALA A 28 -13.38 -8.68 5.37
C ALA A 28 -13.30 -9.20 6.82
N ARG A 29 -12.09 -9.50 7.31
CA ARG A 29 -11.87 -9.71 8.75
C ARG A 29 -11.43 -8.41 9.38
N ALA A 30 -11.82 -8.18 10.62
CA ALA A 30 -11.29 -7.06 11.38
C ALA A 30 -9.77 -7.21 11.51
N PRO A 31 -8.99 -6.14 11.27
CA PRO A 31 -7.53 -6.20 11.35
C PRO A 31 -7.08 -6.55 12.77
N ALA A 32 -6.13 -7.48 12.89
CA ALA A 32 -5.56 -7.86 14.18
C ALA A 32 -4.47 -6.87 14.64
N VAL A 33 -3.80 -6.24 13.67
CA VAL A 33 -2.82 -5.17 13.88
C VAL A 33 -3.49 -3.82 13.68
N THR A 34 -3.29 -2.92 14.65
CA THR A 34 -3.85 -1.57 14.60
C THR A 34 -3.20 -0.75 13.49
N GLN A 35 -3.96 0.20 12.96
CA GLN A 35 -3.46 1.15 11.96
C GLN A 35 -2.18 1.86 12.43
N GLU A 36 -2.14 2.28 13.70
CA GLU A 36 -0.97 2.97 14.27
C GLU A 36 0.29 2.08 14.31
N SER A 37 0.16 0.85 14.80
CA SER A 37 1.29 -0.08 14.89
C SER A 37 1.82 -0.46 13.50
N ALA A 38 0.92 -0.67 12.54
CA ALA A 38 1.30 -0.95 11.17
C ALA A 38 1.95 0.29 10.51
N ALA A 39 1.43 1.50 10.73
CA ALA A 39 2.04 2.73 10.21
C ALA A 39 3.48 2.94 10.73
N GLN A 40 3.73 2.69 12.02
CA GLN A 40 5.07 2.75 12.61
C GLN A 40 6.02 1.74 11.96
N THR A 41 5.54 0.51 11.75
CA THR A 41 6.30 -0.56 11.07
C THR A 41 6.64 -0.16 9.63
N GLY A 42 5.67 0.42 8.90
CA GLY A 42 5.88 0.91 7.54
C GLY A 42 6.88 2.05 7.46
N LEU A 43 6.77 3.04 8.35
CA LEU A 43 7.72 4.16 8.40
C LEU A 43 9.15 3.70 8.68
N ALA A 44 9.31 2.79 9.64
CA ALA A 44 10.61 2.20 9.96
C ALA A 44 11.21 1.50 8.73
N LYS A 45 10.40 0.76 7.97
CA LYS A 45 10.88 0.08 6.76
C LYS A 45 11.24 1.03 5.63
N LEU A 46 10.45 2.07 5.39
CA LEU A 46 10.77 3.07 4.36
C LEU A 46 12.09 3.79 4.69
N THR A 47 12.31 4.09 5.97
CA THR A 47 13.57 4.67 6.45
C THR A 47 14.75 3.69 6.26
N GLU A 48 14.54 2.40 6.50
CA GLU A 48 15.55 1.36 6.25
C GLU A 48 15.87 1.23 4.75
N LEU A 49 14.85 1.26 3.88
CA LEU A 49 15.01 1.18 2.43
C LEU A 49 15.78 2.37 1.86
N ASN A 50 15.59 3.56 2.42
CA ASN A 50 16.30 4.74 2.01
C ASN A 50 16.55 5.70 3.19
N GLY A 51 17.68 5.49 3.87
CA GLY A 51 18.09 6.30 5.02
C GLY A 51 18.47 7.75 4.69
N THR A 52 18.42 8.17 3.42
CA THR A 52 18.65 9.57 3.05
C THR A 52 17.39 10.41 3.06
N ILE A 53 16.21 9.77 3.08
CA ILE A 53 14.92 10.46 3.10
C ILE A 53 14.60 10.82 4.55
N ASN A 54 14.36 12.10 4.76
CA ASN A 54 14.03 12.68 6.05
C ASN A 54 12.61 13.27 6.02
N GLY A 55 11.92 13.22 7.15
CA GLY A 55 10.61 13.87 7.29
C GLY A 55 9.47 13.18 6.54
N LEU A 56 9.54 11.85 6.35
CA LEU A 56 8.38 11.06 5.92
C LEU A 56 7.29 11.18 6.99
N VAL A 57 6.12 11.64 6.57
CA VAL A 57 4.91 11.73 7.40
C VAL A 57 3.81 10.91 6.75
N LEU A 58 2.99 10.27 7.57
CA LEU A 58 1.83 9.53 7.08
C LEU A 58 0.84 10.50 6.45
N SER A 59 0.55 10.32 5.16
CA SER A 59 -0.38 11.16 4.41
C SER A 59 -1.72 10.48 4.17
N ASP A 60 -1.72 9.16 3.99
CA ASP A 60 -2.95 8.39 3.82
C ASP A 60 -2.80 6.97 4.36
N ALA A 61 -3.91 6.40 4.82
CA ALA A 61 -3.97 5.05 5.34
C ALA A 61 -5.30 4.41 4.97
N HIS A 62 -5.24 3.23 4.37
CA HIS A 62 -6.41 2.52 3.89
C HIS A 62 -6.37 1.06 4.31
N PHE A 63 -7.45 0.58 4.91
CA PHE A 63 -7.64 -0.85 5.12
C PHE A 63 -8.24 -1.44 3.85
N ALA A 64 -7.49 -2.32 3.19
CA ALA A 64 -7.89 -2.98 1.95
C ALA A 64 -8.20 -4.46 2.24
N PRO A 65 -9.48 -4.79 2.50
CA PRO A 65 -9.84 -6.18 2.72
C PRO A 65 -9.67 -6.99 1.43
N ARG A 66 -9.11 -8.19 1.55
CA ARG A 66 -8.91 -9.10 0.42
C ARG A 66 -8.20 -8.44 -0.77
N LEU A 67 -7.19 -7.62 -0.48
CA LEU A 67 -6.33 -6.98 -1.46
C LEU A 67 -5.68 -8.03 -2.37
N MET A 68 -5.78 -7.79 -3.68
CA MET A 68 -5.16 -8.61 -4.72
C MET A 68 -3.98 -7.87 -5.36
N THR A 69 -4.17 -6.59 -5.69
CA THR A 69 -3.14 -5.80 -6.34
C THR A 69 -3.17 -4.35 -5.86
N LEU A 70 -2.01 -3.72 -5.86
CA LEU A 70 -1.84 -2.28 -5.72
C LEU A 70 -0.91 -1.80 -6.83
N SER A 71 -1.32 -0.76 -7.54
CA SER A 71 -0.51 -0.10 -8.56
C SER A 71 -0.48 1.41 -8.35
N ASP A 72 0.56 2.07 -8.87
CA ASP A 72 0.58 3.52 -8.99
C ASP A 72 -0.41 4.03 -10.06
N ALA A 73 -0.58 5.35 -10.13
CA ALA A 73 -1.45 6.00 -11.12
C ALA A 73 -1.00 5.78 -12.58
N ALA A 74 0.26 5.40 -12.83
CA ALA A 74 0.77 5.04 -14.14
C ALA A 74 0.50 3.56 -14.49
N GLY A 75 -0.04 2.77 -13.55
CA GLY A 75 -0.30 1.34 -13.70
C GLY A 75 0.89 0.44 -13.35
N SER A 76 1.98 0.98 -12.81
CA SER A 76 3.12 0.19 -12.36
C SER A 76 2.73 -0.60 -11.11
N PRO A 77 2.97 -1.92 -11.06
CA PRO A 77 2.60 -2.73 -9.91
C PRO A 77 3.51 -2.44 -8.71
N ILE A 78 2.90 -2.17 -7.56
CA ILE A 78 3.55 -2.03 -6.25
C ILE A 78 3.40 -3.32 -5.44
N TYR A 79 2.24 -3.96 -5.55
CA TYR A 79 1.92 -5.22 -4.89
C TYR A 79 1.02 -6.05 -5.79
N ALA A 80 1.25 -7.36 -5.82
CA ALA A 80 0.39 -8.33 -6.46
C ALA A 80 0.45 -9.64 -5.69
N SER A 81 -0.71 -10.17 -5.33
CA SER A 81 -0.87 -11.45 -4.68
C SER A 81 -1.76 -12.37 -5.50
N THR A 82 -1.46 -13.67 -5.46
CA THR A 82 -2.32 -14.72 -6.01
C THR A 82 -3.42 -15.13 -5.03
N GLU A 83 -3.27 -14.79 -3.75
CA GLU A 83 -4.23 -15.09 -2.68
C GLU A 83 -4.71 -13.79 -2.02
N PRO A 84 -6.03 -13.57 -1.89
CA PRO A 84 -6.55 -12.35 -1.28
C PRO A 84 -6.19 -12.28 0.20
N ALA A 85 -5.56 -11.18 0.61
CA ALA A 85 -5.16 -10.92 1.99
C ALA A 85 -5.80 -9.63 2.51
N ASP A 86 -6.10 -9.57 3.80
CA ASP A 86 -6.55 -8.35 4.44
C ASP A 86 -5.31 -7.52 4.79
N ASP A 87 -5.09 -6.42 4.07
CA ASP A 87 -3.87 -5.62 4.16
C ASP A 87 -4.17 -4.17 4.58
N TRP A 88 -3.20 -3.54 5.22
CA TRP A 88 -3.13 -2.09 5.35
C TRP A 88 -2.26 -1.52 4.23
N ILE A 89 -2.75 -0.47 3.58
CA ILE A 89 -1.99 0.34 2.64
C ILE A 89 -1.70 1.68 3.31
N PHE A 90 -0.42 2.02 3.42
CA PHE A 90 0.03 3.30 3.94
C PHE A 90 0.77 4.09 2.88
N VAL A 91 0.44 5.37 2.79
CA VAL A 91 1.16 6.34 1.96
C VAL A 91 1.80 7.36 2.87
N PHE A 92 3.08 7.57 2.67
CA PHE A 92 3.89 8.57 3.35
C PHE A 92 4.37 9.57 2.33
N THR A 93 4.42 10.85 2.70
CA THR A 93 5.00 11.90 1.88
C THR A 93 6.13 12.57 2.65
N ALA A 94 7.11 13.09 1.92
CA ALA A 94 8.16 13.91 2.51
C ALA A 94 8.30 15.21 1.72
N PRO A 95 8.76 16.30 2.35
CA PRO A 95 9.04 17.54 1.66
C PRO A 95 10.14 17.36 0.59
N PRO A 96 10.23 18.28 -0.39
CA PRO A 96 11.28 18.27 -1.40
C PRO A 96 12.67 18.22 -0.75
N GLN A 97 13.50 17.29 -1.21
CA GLN A 97 14.82 17.03 -0.64
C GLN A 97 15.67 16.21 -1.59
N ASN A 98 16.99 16.22 -1.37
CA ASN A 98 17.94 15.42 -2.15
C ASN A 98 17.81 15.61 -3.67
N GLY A 99 17.41 16.80 -4.10
CA GLY A 99 17.17 17.11 -5.52
C GLY A 99 15.94 16.42 -6.11
N PHE A 100 14.93 16.07 -5.30
CA PHE A 100 13.61 15.61 -5.74
C PHE A 100 12.54 16.60 -5.31
N THR A 101 11.57 16.86 -6.19
CA THR A 101 10.43 17.75 -5.94
C THR A 101 9.27 17.04 -5.24
N SER A 102 9.18 15.71 -5.35
CA SER A 102 8.24 14.90 -4.59
C SER A 102 8.89 13.58 -4.17
N VAL A 103 8.64 13.19 -2.91
CA VAL A 103 9.05 11.89 -2.37
C VAL A 103 7.84 11.27 -1.69
N ARG A 104 7.49 10.05 -2.11
CA ARG A 104 6.37 9.28 -1.57
C ARG A 104 6.83 7.88 -1.21
N GLY A 105 6.46 7.40 -0.04
CA GLY A 105 6.64 6.01 0.36
C GLY A 105 5.29 5.31 0.38
N VAL A 106 5.22 4.10 -0.14
CA VAL A 106 4.03 3.25 -0.08
C VAL A 106 4.40 1.95 0.58
N VAL A 107 3.58 1.50 1.52
CA VAL A 107 3.78 0.22 2.22
C VAL A 107 2.47 -0.53 2.27
N VAL A 108 2.53 -1.82 1.93
CA VAL A 108 1.45 -2.79 2.13
C VAL A 108 1.87 -3.71 3.29
N ILE A 109 1.00 -3.82 4.30
CA ILE A 109 1.28 -4.57 5.52
C ILE A 109 0.12 -5.52 5.80
N ASP A 110 0.42 -6.80 5.95
CA ASP A 110 -0.56 -7.82 6.34
C ASP A 110 -1.22 -7.42 7.66
N ALA A 111 -2.53 -7.23 7.64
CA ALA A 111 -3.27 -6.70 8.78
C ALA A 111 -3.50 -7.73 9.90
N ALA A 112 -3.19 -9.01 9.66
CA ALA A 112 -3.26 -10.06 10.66
C ALA A 112 -1.93 -10.26 11.40
N THR A 113 -0.80 -10.09 10.72
CA THR A 113 0.54 -10.41 11.21
C THR A 113 1.44 -9.21 11.40
N GLY A 114 1.11 -8.06 10.80
CA GLY A 114 1.93 -6.85 10.82
C GLY A 114 3.18 -6.95 9.94
N ARG A 115 3.29 -8.00 9.12
CA ARG A 115 4.42 -8.20 8.22
C ARG A 115 4.29 -7.33 7.00
N ILE A 116 5.42 -6.86 6.50
CA ILE A 116 5.46 -6.02 5.30
C ILE A 116 5.36 -6.92 4.08
N SER A 117 4.26 -6.76 3.35
CA SER A 117 3.97 -7.46 2.10
C SER A 117 4.66 -6.76 0.92
N SER A 118 4.69 -5.43 0.93
CA SER A 118 5.44 -4.63 -0.05
C SER A 118 5.82 -3.27 0.54
N ALA A 119 6.93 -2.69 0.08
CA ALA A 119 7.35 -1.35 0.45
C ALA A 119 8.15 -0.73 -0.70
N GLN A 120 7.79 0.48 -1.11
CA GLN A 120 8.43 1.18 -2.21
C GLN A 120 8.51 2.68 -1.93
N ILE A 121 9.55 3.31 -2.47
CA ILE A 121 9.70 4.77 -2.49
C ILE A 121 9.65 5.23 -3.94
N LEU A 122 8.79 6.20 -4.21
CA LEU A 122 8.62 6.88 -5.48
C LEU A 122 9.17 8.30 -5.34
N GLN A 123 10.04 8.69 -6.27
CA GLN A 123 10.71 9.98 -6.28
C GLN A 123 10.51 10.63 -7.64
N SER A 124 10.19 11.92 -7.67
CA SER A 124 10.02 12.68 -8.92
C SER A 124 10.80 14.00 -8.88
N ASN A 125 11.12 14.51 -10.06
CA ASN A 125 11.71 15.84 -10.28
C ASN A 125 10.77 16.71 -11.10
#